data_AF-A0A931CTZ0-F1
#
_entry.id   AF-A0A931CTZ0-F1
#
_cell.length_a   1.000
_cell.length_b   1.000
_cell.length_c   1.000
_cell.angle_alpha   90.00
_cell.angle_beta   90.00
_cell.angle_gamma   90.00
#
_symmetry.space_group_name_H-M   'P 1'
#
loop_
_entity.id
_entity.type
_entity.pdbx_description
1 polymer ?
#
loop_
_entity_poly.entity_id
_entity_poly.type
_entity_poly.pdbx_seq_one_letter_code
_entity_poly.pdbx_strand_id
1 'polypeptide(L)'
;KMQSYLSDMDLILAEGFKRQPLPKIEVFRMDGPHDHPLFLDHPDLIALVTDTTLTSSVPVFGLNDIGSMATFVQKRYLNHP
;
A
#
# COMPACT_ATOMS: atom_id res chain seq x y z
N LYS A 1 -22.14 -9.09 -7.47
CA LYS A 1 -21.72 -10.51 -7.49
C LYS A 1 -20.51 -10.79 -6.59
N MET A 2 -19.46 -9.96 -6.58
CA MET A 2 -18.31 -10.20 -5.68
C MET A 2 -18.63 -9.90 -4.20
N GLN A 3 -19.49 -8.91 -3.93
CA GLN A 3 -19.96 -8.56 -2.57
C GLN A 3 -20.57 -9.72 -1.77
N SER A 4 -21.21 -10.70 -2.42
CA SER A 4 -21.80 -11.85 -1.72
C SER A 4 -20.77 -12.88 -1.24
N TYR A 5 -19.50 -12.76 -1.66
CA TYR A 5 -18.40 -13.65 -1.27
C TYR A 5 -17.41 -13.01 -0.30
N LEU A 6 -17.66 -11.75 0.10
CA LEU A 6 -16.71 -10.93 0.85
C LEU A 6 -17.32 -10.39 2.15
N SER A 7 -18.51 -10.84 2.52
CA SER A 7 -19.32 -10.26 3.61
C SER A 7 -18.75 -10.49 5.00
N ASP A 8 -17.85 -11.46 5.16
CA ASP A 8 -17.19 -11.85 6.41
C ASP A 8 -15.69 -11.50 6.44
N MET A 9 -15.20 -10.73 5.47
CA MET A 9 -13.80 -10.34 5.38
C MET A 9 -13.55 -8.99 6.06
N ASP A 10 -12.56 -8.95 6.96
CA ASP A 10 -12.13 -7.69 7.61
C ASP A 10 -11.22 -6.85 6.71
N LEU A 11 -10.48 -7.48 5.80
CA LEU A 11 -9.53 -6.84 4.89
C LEU A 11 -9.44 -7.56 3.56
N ILE A 12 -9.42 -6.78 2.48
CA ILE A 12 -9.19 -7.25 1.12
C ILE A 12 -7.93 -6.57 0.59
N LEU A 13 -6.95 -7.37 0.20
CA LEU A 13 -5.77 -6.91 -0.54
C LEU A 13 -5.96 -7.18 -2.03
N ALA A 14 -5.73 -6.17 -2.85
CA ALA A 14 -5.91 -6.27 -4.29
C ALA A 14 -4.66 -5.76 -5.02
N GLU A 15 -4.13 -6.59 -5.93
CA GLU A 15 -2.98 -6.25 -6.77
C GLU A 15 -3.45 -5.86 -8.18
N GLY A 16 -2.81 -4.86 -8.80
CA GLY A 16 -3.06 -4.49 -10.19
C GLY A 16 -4.14 -3.42 -10.44
N PHE A 17 -4.85 -2.95 -9.41
CA PHE A 17 -5.93 -1.95 -9.53
C PHE A 17 -5.44 -0.48 -9.53
N LYS A 18 -4.37 -0.19 -10.29
CA LYS A 18 -3.68 1.12 -10.28
C LYS A 18 -4.61 2.32 -10.53
N ARG A 19 -5.68 2.15 -11.31
CA ARG A 19 -6.61 3.24 -11.70
C ARG A 19 -7.83 3.42 -10.79
N GLN A 20 -8.05 2.52 -9.84
CA GLN A 20 -9.23 2.60 -8.97
C GLN A 20 -8.99 3.59 -7.82
N PRO A 21 -9.98 4.38 -7.39
CA PRO A 21 -9.84 5.36 -6.30
C PRO A 21 -9.91 4.67 -4.92
N LEU A 22 -8.98 3.74 -4.67
CA LEU A 22 -8.86 2.97 -3.43
C LEU A 22 -7.51 3.26 -2.78
N PRO A 23 -7.37 3.17 -1.45
CA PRO A 23 -6.08 3.31 -0.76
C PRO A 23 -5.01 2.37 -1.34
N LYS A 24 -3.79 2.89 -1.57
CA LYS A 24 -2.71 2.16 -2.23
C LYS A 24 -1.44 2.15 -1.41
N ILE A 25 -0.81 0.98 -1.37
CA ILE A 25 0.58 0.84 -1.00
C ILE A 25 1.34 0.70 -2.31
N GLU A 26 2.26 1.62 -2.58
CA GLU A 26 3.14 1.50 -3.75
C GLU A 26 4.41 0.76 -3.37
N VAL A 27 4.79 -0.23 -4.18
CA VAL A 27 6.10 -0.87 -4.10
C VAL A 27 6.94 -0.34 -5.25
N PHE A 28 7.95 0.46 -4.92
CA PHE A 28 8.93 0.99 -5.85
C PHE A 28 10.28 0.31 -5.62
N ARG A 29 11.01 -0.02 -6.68
CA ARG A 29 12.36 -0.58 -6.60
C ARG A 29 13.24 0.18 -7.56
N MET A 30 14.42 0.59 -7.12
CA MET A 30 15.35 1.39 -7.93
C MET A 30 15.75 0.67 -9.23
N ASP A 31 15.92 -0.64 -9.16
CA ASP A 31 16.26 -1.56 -10.25
C ASP A 31 15.02 -2.18 -10.92
N GLY A 32 13.84 -1.59 -10.69
CA GLY A 32 12.59 -1.93 -11.34
C GLY A 32 12.42 -1.32 -12.74
N PRO A 33 11.26 -1.55 -13.39
CA PRO A 33 10.97 -1.06 -14.74
C PRO A 33 10.56 0.43 -14.79
N HIS A 34 10.52 1.13 -13.66
CA HIS A 34 10.10 2.52 -13.55
C HIS A 34 11.21 3.32 -12.88
N ASP A 35 11.55 4.49 -13.44
CA ASP A 35 12.61 5.36 -12.90
C ASP A 35 12.17 6.14 -11.65
N HIS A 36 10.86 6.23 -11.40
CA HIS A 36 10.27 6.94 -10.26
C HIS A 36 8.96 6.27 -9.80
N PRO A 37 8.54 6.46 -8.54
CA PRO A 37 7.24 5.99 -8.07
C PRO A 37 6.10 6.65 -8.85
N LEU A 38 5.07 5.88 -9.16
CA LEU A 38 3.92 6.30 -9.96
C LEU A 38 2.90 7.12 -9.15
N PHE A 39 2.90 7.00 -7.81
CA PHE A 39 1.85 7.56 -6.96
C PHE A 39 2.37 8.46 -5.84
N LEU A 40 3.63 8.89 -5.86
CA LEU A 40 4.28 9.60 -4.75
C LEU A 40 3.48 10.79 -4.19
N ASP A 41 2.78 11.51 -5.06
CA ASP A 41 1.95 12.69 -4.72
C ASP A 41 0.44 12.43 -4.85
N HIS A 42 0.02 11.18 -5.03
CA HIS A 42 -1.38 10.84 -5.25
C HIS A 42 -2.14 10.74 -3.91
N PRO A 43 -3.37 11.30 -3.79
CA PRO A 43 -4.11 11.30 -2.52
C PRO A 43 -4.46 9.91 -1.99
N ASP A 44 -4.57 8.93 -2.88
CA ASP A 44 -4.83 7.54 -2.50
C ASP A 44 -3.59 6.80 -1.98
N LEU A 45 -2.38 7.33 -2.16
CA LEU A 45 -1.19 6.69 -1.62
C LEU A 45 -1.24 6.78 -0.09
N ILE A 46 -1.09 5.63 0.58
CA ILE A 46 -1.11 5.56 2.06
C ILE A 46 0.22 5.09 2.65
N ALA A 47 1.07 4.46 1.84
CA ALA A 47 2.42 4.06 2.22
C ALA A 47 3.25 3.78 0.96
N LEU A 48 4.56 3.95 1.07
CA LEU A 48 5.54 3.59 0.06
C LEU A 48 6.47 2.50 0.60
N VAL A 49 6.74 1.48 -0.21
CA VAL A 49 7.70 0.41 0.08
C VAL A 49 8.82 0.52 -0.95
N THR A 50 10.06 0.73 -0.50
CA THR A 50 11.18 1.03 -1.39
C THR A 50 12.53 0.54 -0.85
N ASP A 51 13.48 0.30 -1.75
CA ASP A 51 14.90 0.01 -1.47
C ASP A 51 15.81 1.25 -1.58
N THR A 52 15.25 2.39 -1.98
CA THR A 52 15.97 3.65 -2.12
C THR A 52 15.40 4.77 -1.25
N THR A 53 16.20 5.81 -1.02
CA THR A 53 15.79 6.97 -0.22
C THR A 53 14.95 7.92 -1.06
N LEU A 54 13.70 8.14 -0.64
CA LEU A 54 12.75 9.03 -1.30
C LEU A 54 12.05 9.91 -0.26
N THR A 55 11.82 11.17 -0.61
CA THR A 55 10.95 12.05 0.18
C THR A 55 9.51 11.70 -0.12
N SER A 56 8.70 11.45 0.90
CA SER A 56 7.27 11.14 0.75
C SER A 56 6.45 11.79 1.86
N SER A 57 5.20 12.12 1.55
CA SER A 57 4.21 12.61 2.53
C SER A 57 3.58 11.48 3.34
N VAL A 58 3.79 10.22 2.95
CA VAL A 58 3.28 9.02 3.62
C VAL A 58 4.41 8.21 4.25
N PRO A 59 4.10 7.29 5.19
CA PRO A 59 5.10 6.38 5.74
C PRO A 59 5.84 5.60 4.66
N VAL A 60 7.16 5.49 4.83
CA VAL A 60 8.05 4.74 3.93
C VAL A 60 8.61 3.53 4.66
N PHE A 61 8.54 2.37 4.04
CA PHE A 61 9.04 1.09 4.56
C PHE A 61 10.10 0.50 3.63
N GLY A 62 11.04 -0.25 4.21
CA GLY A 62 11.99 -1.05 3.43
C GLY A 62 11.32 -2.29 2.83
N LEU A 63 11.87 -2.83 1.74
CA LEU A 63 11.33 -4.05 1.09
C LEU A 63 11.17 -5.26 2.04
N ASN A 64 12.01 -5.34 3.07
CA ASN A 64 12.02 -6.42 4.06
C ASN A 64 11.36 -6.03 5.39
N ASP A 65 10.82 -4.82 5.51
CA ASP A 65 10.19 -4.33 6.75
C ASP A 65 8.73 -4.80 6.88
N ILE A 66 8.56 -6.11 6.79
CA ILE A 66 7.24 -6.78 6.74
C ILE A 66 6.47 -6.54 8.04
N GLY A 67 7.15 -6.58 9.19
CA GLY A 67 6.53 -6.41 10.51
C GLY A 67 5.92 -5.03 10.71
N SER A 68 6.66 -3.97 10.36
CA SER A 68 6.17 -2.60 10.48
C SER A 68 5.05 -2.31 9.48
N MET A 69 5.17 -2.83 8.25
CA MET A 69 4.13 -2.74 7.22
C MET A 69 2.84 -3.43 7.66
N ALA A 70 2.91 -4.65 8.20
CA ALA A 70 1.75 -5.37 8.71
C ALA A 70 1.10 -4.64 9.88
N THR A 71 1.91 -4.11 10.81
CA THR A 71 1.43 -3.32 11.95
C THR A 71 0.72 -2.05 11.49
N PHE A 72 1.23 -1.38 10.45
CA PHE A 72 0.59 -0.21 9.85
C PHE A 72 -0.79 -0.55 9.27
N VAL A 73 -0.89 -1.62 8.47
CA VAL A 73 -2.17 -2.06 7.89
C VAL A 73 -3.16 -2.43 8.99
N GLN A 74 -2.73 -3.22 9.98
CA GLN A 74 -3.57 -3.64 11.09
C GLN A 74 -4.13 -2.44 11.87
N LYS A 75 -3.25 -1.51 12.29
CA LYS A 75 -3.68 -0.32 13.04
C LYS A 75 -4.65 0.56 12.27
N ARG A 76 -4.51 0.61 10.95
CA ARG A 76 -5.30 1.50 10.09
C ARG A 76 -6.66 0.91 9.70
N TYR A 77 -6.76 -0.42 9.56
CA TYR A 77 -7.94 -1.06 8.96
C TYR A 77 -8.58 -2.15 9.81
N LEU A 78 -7.86 -2.75 10.76
CA LEU A 78 -8.32 -3.92 11.53
C LEU A 78 -8.57 -3.63 13.01
N ASN A 79 -8.15 -2.46 13.52
CA ASN A 79 -8.44 -2.05 14.88
C ASN A 79 -9.89 -1.54 14.98
N HIS A 80 -10.83 -2.46 15.15
CA HIS A 80 -12.16 -2.16 15.66
C HIS A 80 -12.13 -2.14 17.20
N PRO A 81 -12.86 -1.24 17.87
CA PRO A 81 -13.12 -1.37 19.31
C PRO A 81 -13.87 -2.67 19.64
#